data_AF-A0A1E4LJ82-F1
#
_entry.id   AF-A0A1E4LJ82-F1
#
_cell.length_a   1.000
_cell.length_b   1.000
_cell.length_c   1.000
_cell.angle_alpha   90.00
_cell.angle_beta   90.00
_cell.angle_gamma   90.00
#
_symmetry.space_group_name_H-M   'P 1'
#
loop_
_entity.id
_entity.type
_entity.pdbx_description
1 polymer ?
#
loop_
_entity_poly.entity_id
_entity_poly.type
_entity_poly.pdbx_seq_one_letter_code
_entity_poly.pdbx_strand_id
1 'polypeptide(L)'
;MRVLSFTKTALKNLFSKPATRPYPLQPRDYPERTRGHIDIDIDVCVLCGICAKKCPAGAIAVDRAAGNWSIERFGCIQCAACVENCPKKCLSMGRSYTDPAPKKHTDVYQKPPAEANAPEAAAKGDTSHA
;
A
#
# COMPACT_ATOMS: atom_id res chain seq x y z
N MET A 1 7.62 13.20 53.27
CA MET A 1 7.18 12.30 52.17
C MET A 1 5.83 12.79 51.65
N ARG A 2 5.72 13.19 50.37
CA ARG A 2 4.42 13.49 49.73
C ARG A 2 3.74 12.16 49.37
N VAL A 3 2.85 11.67 50.23
CA VAL A 3 2.23 10.34 50.09
C VAL A 3 1.14 10.31 48.99
N LEU A 4 0.62 11.46 48.55
CA LEU A 4 -0.55 11.55 47.66
C LEU A 4 -0.39 12.61 46.55
N SER A 5 0.73 12.58 45.81
CA SER A 5 1.00 13.55 44.73
C SER A 5 0.06 13.41 43.52
N PHE A 6 -0.55 12.24 43.30
CA PHE A 6 -1.37 11.95 42.13
C PHE A 6 -2.88 12.07 42.33
N THR A 7 -3.36 12.29 43.55
CA THR A 7 -4.80 12.30 43.86
C THR A 7 -5.57 13.36 43.06
N LYS A 8 -4.98 14.54 42.89
CA LYS A 8 -5.57 15.62 42.06
C LYS A 8 -5.75 15.19 40.60
N THR A 9 -4.76 14.50 40.04
CA THR A 9 -4.79 14.01 38.66
C THR A 9 -5.75 12.84 38.50
N ALA A 10 -5.78 11.92 39.47
CA ALA A 10 -6.70 10.79 39.49
C ALA A 10 -8.16 11.27 39.51
N LEU A 11 -8.49 12.23 40.39
CA LEU A 11 -9.84 12.79 40.47
C LEU A 11 -10.22 13.52 39.17
N LYS A 12 -9.29 14.28 38.55
CA LYS A 12 -9.54 14.94 37.27
C LYS A 12 -9.80 13.95 36.13
N ASN A 13 -9.02 12.87 36.06
CA ASN A 13 -9.17 11.87 35.00
C ASN A 13 -10.45 11.04 35.16
N LEU A 14 -10.92 10.80 36.39
CA LEU A 14 -12.16 10.06 36.66
C LEU A 14 -13.39 10.73 36.02
N PHE A 15 -13.44 12.05 36.01
CA PHE A 15 -14.55 12.83 35.42
C PHE A 15 -14.28 13.31 33.98
N SER A 16 -13.13 12.97 33.41
CA SER A 16 -12.81 13.33 32.03
C SER A 16 -13.31 12.25 31.06
N LYS A 17 -13.57 12.63 29.80
CA LYS A 17 -13.91 11.66 28.76
C LYS A 17 -12.74 10.67 28.56
N PRO A 18 -13.03 9.38 28.28
CA PRO A 18 -11.99 8.40 28.01
C PRO A 18 -11.19 8.80 26.77
N ALA A 19 -9.87 8.64 26.83
CA ALA A 19 -8.99 8.88 25.69
C ALA A 19 -9.07 7.78 24.62
N THR A 20 -9.74 6.67 24.92
CA THR A 20 -9.89 5.51 24.04
C THR A 20 -10.95 5.77 22.97
N ARG A 21 -10.74 5.19 21.78
CA ARG A 21 -11.76 5.08 20.73
C ARG A 21 -12.30 3.65 20.75
N PRO A 22 -13.62 3.43 20.61
CA PRO A 22 -14.18 2.09 20.61
C PRO A 22 -13.82 1.37 19.31
N TYR A 23 -12.80 0.50 19.33
CA TYR A 23 -12.51 -0.42 18.23
C TYR A 23 -13.45 -1.63 18.32
N PRO A 24 -14.02 -2.16 17.22
CA PRO A 24 -13.88 -1.74 15.82
C PRO A 24 -14.93 -0.71 15.34
N LEU A 25 -15.84 -0.27 16.21
CA LEU A 25 -16.98 0.60 15.86
C LEU A 25 -16.57 1.96 15.31
N GLN A 26 -15.48 2.53 15.82
CA GLN A 26 -14.91 3.79 15.34
C GLN A 26 -13.46 3.56 14.88
N PRO A 27 -13.24 3.28 13.58
CA PRO A 27 -11.91 3.13 13.02
C PRO A 27 -11.06 4.38 13.21
N ARG A 28 -9.74 4.18 13.27
CA ARG A 28 -8.78 5.28 13.30
C ARG A 28 -8.65 5.88 11.90
N ASP A 29 -8.74 7.20 11.82
CA ASP A 29 -8.34 7.95 10.63
C ASP A 29 -6.80 7.94 10.49
N TYR A 30 -6.31 7.56 9.30
CA TYR A 30 -4.90 7.45 8.98
C TYR A 30 -4.46 8.65 8.12
N PRO A 31 -3.40 9.37 8.53
CA PRO A 31 -2.89 10.48 7.73
C PRO A 31 -2.37 10.00 6.37
N GLU A 32 -2.38 10.87 5.35
CA GLU A 32 -2.00 10.54 3.95
C GLU A 32 -0.62 9.90 3.81
N ARG A 33 0.34 10.26 4.66
CA ARG A 33 1.71 9.71 4.65
C ARG A 33 1.86 8.37 5.37
N THR A 34 0.76 7.76 5.80
CA THR A 34 0.78 6.45 6.46
C THR A 34 1.34 5.40 5.51
N ARG A 35 2.23 4.57 6.03
CA ARG A 35 2.81 3.44 5.32
C ARG A 35 2.09 2.16 5.74
N GLY A 36 1.10 1.77 4.95
CA GLY A 36 0.35 0.55 5.11
C GLY A 36 0.91 -0.60 4.27
N HIS A 37 0.04 -1.24 3.50
CA HIS A 37 0.42 -2.28 2.54
C HIS A 37 0.87 -1.69 1.19
N ILE A 38 1.41 -2.54 0.31
CA ILE A 38 1.85 -2.16 -1.03
C ILE A 38 0.79 -2.56 -2.04
N ASP A 39 0.34 -1.63 -2.87
CA ASP A 39 -0.53 -1.94 -4.00
C ASP A 39 0.20 -1.74 -5.32
N ILE A 40 -0.12 -2.59 -6.29
CA ILE A 40 0.45 -2.54 -7.64
C ILE A 40 -0.65 -2.38 -8.69
N ASP A 41 -0.43 -1.45 -9.59
CA ASP A 41 -1.10 -1.40 -10.88
C ASP A 41 -0.28 -2.26 -11.86
N ILE A 42 -0.78 -3.46 -12.14
CA ILE A 42 -0.07 -4.45 -12.97
C ILE A 42 -0.08 -4.09 -14.46
N ASP A 43 -1.08 -3.32 -14.91
CA ASP A 43 -1.23 -2.93 -16.31
C ASP A 43 -0.16 -1.91 -16.71
N VAL A 44 0.11 -0.96 -15.81
CA VAL A 44 1.18 0.03 -15.98
C VAL A 44 2.58 -0.57 -15.73
N CYS A 45 2.67 -1.65 -14.96
CA CYS A 45 3.94 -2.30 -14.64
C CYS A 45 4.64 -2.84 -15.90
N VAL A 46 5.93 -2.55 -16.05
CA VAL A 46 6.77 -3.03 -17.17
C VAL A 46 7.69 -4.18 -16.77
N LEU A 47 7.50 -4.76 -15.59
CA LEU A 47 8.27 -5.88 -15.05
C LEU A 47 9.80 -5.66 -15.11
N CYS A 48 10.25 -4.43 -14.80
CA CYS A 48 11.67 -4.06 -14.83
C CYS A 48 12.52 -4.65 -13.69
N GLY A 49 11.89 -5.15 -12.63
CA GLY A 49 12.57 -5.76 -11.48
C GLY A 49 13.33 -4.80 -10.54
N ILE A 50 13.27 -3.47 -10.77
CA ILE A 50 13.95 -2.50 -9.89
C ILE A 50 13.39 -2.56 -8.45
N CYS A 51 12.07 -2.73 -8.30
CA CYS A 51 11.43 -2.87 -7.00
C CYS A 51 11.94 -4.08 -6.21
N ALA A 52 12.17 -5.23 -6.87
CA ALA A 52 12.78 -6.40 -6.25
C ALA A 52 14.21 -6.11 -5.79
N LYS A 53 15.04 -5.51 -6.66
CA LYS A 53 16.43 -5.16 -6.33
C LYS A 53 16.56 -4.13 -5.19
N LYS A 54 15.59 -3.23 -5.07
CA LYS A 54 15.57 -2.19 -4.02
C LYS A 54 14.89 -2.65 -2.74
N CYS A 55 14.26 -3.82 -2.71
CA CYS A 55 13.62 -4.34 -1.52
C CYS A 55 14.69 -4.80 -0.51
N PRO A 56 14.84 -4.15 0.65
CA PRO A 56 15.85 -4.56 1.65
C PRO A 56 15.53 -5.91 2.29
N ALA A 57 14.27 -6.31 2.29
CA ALA A 57 13.80 -7.58 2.86
C ALA A 57 13.70 -8.71 1.82
N GLY A 58 13.94 -8.44 0.54
CA GLY A 58 13.79 -9.44 -0.53
C GLY A 58 12.35 -9.94 -0.74
N ALA A 59 11.33 -9.21 -0.26
CA ALA A 59 9.94 -9.64 -0.27
C ALA A 59 9.25 -9.58 -1.64
N ILE A 60 9.88 -8.97 -2.66
CA ILE A 60 9.28 -8.81 -4.00
C ILE A 60 10.06 -9.64 -5.01
N ALA A 61 9.35 -10.43 -5.81
CA ALA A 61 9.91 -11.14 -6.96
C ALA A 61 9.23 -10.68 -8.26
N VAL A 62 10.01 -10.67 -9.35
CA VAL A 62 9.54 -10.29 -10.68
C VAL A 62 10.04 -11.32 -11.68
N ASP A 63 9.11 -12.01 -12.32
CA ASP A 63 9.38 -12.91 -13.43
C ASP A 63 8.87 -12.26 -14.72
N ARG A 64 9.81 -11.79 -15.54
CA ARG A 64 9.50 -11.14 -16.81
C ARG A 64 9.06 -12.14 -17.89
N ALA A 65 9.53 -13.39 -17.83
CA ALA A 65 9.18 -14.40 -18.82
C ALA A 65 7.75 -14.91 -18.58
N ALA A 66 7.39 -15.16 -17.31
CA ALA A 66 6.03 -15.57 -16.94
C ALA A 66 5.04 -14.39 -16.86
N GLY A 67 5.52 -13.15 -16.87
CA GLY A 67 4.67 -11.98 -16.73
C GLY A 67 4.18 -11.72 -15.30
N ASN A 68 4.87 -12.28 -14.30
CA ASN A 68 4.43 -12.30 -12.91
C ASN A 68 5.20 -11.29 -12.06
N TRP A 69 4.45 -10.55 -11.24
CA TRP A 69 4.98 -9.77 -10.14
C TRP A 69 4.40 -10.33 -8.84
N SER A 70 5.23 -10.60 -7.85
CA SER A 70 4.75 -11.15 -6.58
C SER A 70 5.37 -10.47 -5.36
N ILE A 71 4.62 -10.51 -4.26
CA ILE A 71 5.05 -9.96 -2.98
C ILE A 71 4.69 -10.91 -1.83
N GLU A 72 5.70 -11.31 -1.05
CA GLU A 72 5.51 -12.00 0.22
C GLU A 72 5.12 -10.99 1.29
N ARG A 73 3.84 -10.95 1.66
CA ARG A 73 3.31 -9.93 2.57
C ARG A 73 3.95 -9.96 3.95
N PHE A 74 4.31 -11.14 4.42
CA PHE A 74 4.96 -11.33 5.73
C PHE A 74 6.43 -10.91 5.75
N GLY A 75 7.09 -10.87 4.58
CA GLY A 75 8.45 -10.34 4.45
C GLY A 75 8.49 -8.82 4.25
N CYS A 76 7.36 -8.19 3.92
CA CYS A 76 7.32 -6.76 3.63
C CYS A 76 7.46 -5.93 4.92
N ILE A 77 8.52 -5.11 5.00
CA ILE A 77 8.75 -4.20 6.13
C ILE A 77 8.13 -2.80 5.93
N GLN A 78 7.28 -2.62 4.92
CA GLN A 78 6.53 -1.38 4.65
C GLN A 78 7.40 -0.10 4.56
N CYS A 79 8.63 -0.23 4.06
CA CYS A 79 9.59 0.88 4.00
C CYS A 79 9.38 1.87 2.84
N ALA A 80 8.49 1.55 1.89
CA ALA A 80 8.20 2.32 0.67
C ALA A 80 9.35 2.45 -0.36
N ALA A 81 10.50 1.80 -0.18
CA ALA A 81 11.62 1.87 -1.13
C ALA A 81 11.23 1.45 -2.57
N CYS A 82 10.40 0.41 -2.70
CA CYS A 82 9.90 -0.04 -4.00
C CYS A 82 9.01 1.02 -4.69
N VAL A 83 8.20 1.76 -3.94
CA VAL A 83 7.33 2.84 -4.44
C VAL A 83 8.18 4.03 -4.89
N GLU A 84 9.16 4.43 -4.08
CA GLU A 84 10.04 5.56 -4.37
C GLU A 84 10.88 5.31 -5.62
N ASN A 85 11.43 4.09 -5.77
CA ASN A 85 12.31 3.74 -6.88
C ASN A 85 11.60 3.21 -8.13
N CYS A 86 10.28 3.04 -8.12
CA CYS A 86 9.56 2.60 -9.32
C CYS A 86 9.58 3.71 -10.41
N PRO A 87 10.16 3.46 -11.60
CA PRO A 87 10.24 4.47 -12.65
C PRO A 87 8.88 4.77 -13.30
N LYS A 88 7.98 3.78 -13.35
CA LYS A 88 6.63 3.92 -13.90
C LYS A 88 5.59 4.33 -12.86
N LYS A 89 5.99 4.48 -11.58
CA LYS A 89 5.11 4.85 -10.46
C LYS A 89 3.83 4.01 -10.37
N CYS A 90 3.93 2.73 -10.73
CA CYS A 90 2.82 1.77 -10.66
C CYS A 90 2.66 1.11 -9.28
N LEU A 91 3.47 1.50 -8.29
CA LEU A 91 3.39 1.01 -6.92
C LEU A 91 2.91 2.14 -6.01
N SER A 92 2.07 1.82 -5.04
CA SER A 92 1.57 2.78 -4.05
C SER A 92 1.56 2.20 -2.64
N MET A 93 1.52 3.09 -1.63
CA MET A 93 1.34 2.71 -0.23
C MET A 93 -0.14 2.85 0.12
N GLY A 94 -0.77 1.76 0.52
CA GLY A 94 -2.08 1.79 1.15
C GLY A 94 -2.04 2.57 2.46
N ARG A 95 -3.16 3.21 2.81
CA ARG A 95 -3.27 4.06 4.02
C ARG A 95 -3.67 3.27 5.27
N SER A 96 -4.18 2.05 5.10
CA SER A 96 -4.56 1.16 6.18
C SER A 96 -3.44 0.18 6.53
N TYR A 97 -3.49 -0.37 7.74
CA TYR A 97 -2.61 -1.47 8.13
C TYR A 97 -2.82 -2.68 7.22
N THR A 98 -1.83 -3.57 7.17
CA THR A 98 -1.97 -4.86 6.48
C THR A 98 -2.88 -5.76 7.29
N ASP A 99 -3.93 -6.29 6.67
CA ASP A 99 -4.88 -7.15 7.36
C ASP A 99 -4.19 -8.39 7.96
N PRO A 100 -4.58 -8.79 9.19
CA PRO A 100 -4.03 -9.97 9.82
C PRO A 100 -4.44 -11.22 9.03
N ALA A 101 -3.47 -12.00 8.60
CA ALA A 101 -3.69 -13.28 7.95
C ALA A 101 -3.23 -14.43 8.86
N PRO A 102 -3.96 -15.56 8.90
CA PRO A 102 -3.59 -16.71 9.72
C PRO A 102 -2.36 -17.48 9.18
N LYS A 103 -2.00 -17.26 7.92
CA LYS A 103 -0.91 -17.95 7.23
C LYS A 103 -0.10 -16.97 6.40
N LYS A 104 1.18 -17.30 6.22
CA LYS A 104 2.05 -16.64 5.25
C LYS A 104 1.46 -16.84 3.86
N HIS A 105 1.33 -15.74 3.13
CA HIS A 105 0.84 -15.75 1.75
C HIS A 105 1.67 -14.80 0.89
N THR A 106 1.69 -15.15 -0.39
CA THR A 106 2.36 -14.39 -1.43
C THR A 106 1.30 -13.99 -2.44
N ASP A 107 1.13 -12.69 -2.64
CA ASP A 107 0.23 -12.19 -3.67
C ASP A 107 0.95 -12.23 -5.00
N VAL A 108 0.29 -12.77 -6.03
CA VAL A 108 0.83 -12.87 -7.39
C VAL A 108 -0.09 -12.10 -8.32
N TYR A 109 0.49 -11.17 -9.05
CA TYR A 109 -0.18 -10.34 -10.04
C TYR A 109 0.42 -10.67 -11.40
N GLN A 110 -0.44 -11.07 -12.33
CA GLN A 110 -0.04 -11.44 -13.69
C GLN A 110 -0.39 -10.30 -14.65
N LYS A 111 0.56 -9.92 -15.48
CA LYS A 111 0.32 -8.94 -16.54
C LYS A 111 -0.44 -9.62 -17.69
N PRO A 112 -1.54 -9.03 -18.21
CA PRO A 112 -2.21 -9.55 -19.39
C PRO A 112 -1.25 -9.61 -20.59
N PRO A 113 -1.37 -10.62 -21.47
CA PRO A 113 -0.60 -10.69 -22.71
C PRO A 113 -0.74 -9.40 -23.52
N ALA A 114 0.35 -8.94 -24.15
CA ALA A 114 0.43 -7.65 -24.84
C ALA A 114 -0.58 -7.47 -26.00
N GLU A 115 -1.24 -8.54 -26.44
CA GLU A 115 -2.19 -8.54 -27.55
C GLU A 115 -3.58 -7.95 -27.20
N ALA A 116 -3.90 -7.78 -25.91
CA ALA A 116 -5.17 -7.17 -25.50
C ALA A 116 -5.19 -5.64 -25.51
N ASN A 117 -4.05 -4.99 -25.81
CA ASN A 117 -3.90 -3.53 -25.80
C ASN A 117 -3.34 -3.01 -27.13
N ALA A 118 -3.92 -3.46 -28.25
CA ALA A 118 -3.85 -2.68 -29.48
C ALA A 118 -4.66 -1.39 -29.25
N PRO A 119 -4.09 -0.19 -29.46
CA PRO A 119 -4.83 1.05 -29.29
C PRO A 119 -5.96 1.09 -30.31
N GLU A 120 -7.18 1.35 -29.83
CA GLU A 120 -8.28 1.82 -30.67
C GLU A 120 -7.75 3.02 -31.45
N ALA A 121 -7.57 2.81 -32.75
CA ALA A 121 -6.92 3.74 -33.64
C ALA A 121 -7.65 5.08 -33.59
N ALA A 122 -6.86 6.15 -33.50
CA ALA A 122 -7.29 7.51 -33.68
C ALA A 122 -8.24 7.66 -34.89
N ALA A 123 -9.53 7.84 -34.62
CA ALA A 123 -10.45 8.42 -35.58
C ALA A 123 -10.24 9.94 -35.55
N LYS A 124 -9.21 10.40 -36.28
CA LYS A 124 -9.20 11.76 -36.81
C LYS A 124 -10.30 11.84 -37.88
N GLY A 125 -11.37 12.56 -37.58
CA GLY A 125 -12.33 13.05 -38.55
C GLY A 125 -12.30 14.58 -38.53
N ASP A 126 -11.45 15.16 -39.36
CA ASP A 126 -11.51 16.56 -39.75
C ASP A 126 -12.75 16.73 -40.65
N THR A 127 -13.70 17.60 -40.29
CA THR A 127 -14.53 18.31 -41.28
C THR A 127 -15.09 19.60 -40.66
N SER A 128 -14.83 20.66 -41.42
CA SER A 128 -15.31 22.03 -41.30
C SER A 128 -16.82 22.17 -41.55
N HIS A 129 -17.34 23.38 -41.28
CA HIS A 129 -18.67 23.95 -41.61
C HIS A 129 -19.86 23.61 -40.70
N ALA A 130 -20.19 24.54 -39.79
CA ALA A 130 -21.37 25.43 -39.86
C ALA A 130 -21.30 26.48 -38.75
#